data_AF-A0A835RCT9-F1
#
_entry.id   AF-A0A835RCT9-F1
#
_cell.length_a   1.000
_cell.length_b   1.000
_cell.length_c   1.000
_cell.angle_alpha   90.00
_cell.angle_beta   90.00
_cell.angle_gamma   90.00
#
_symmetry.space_group_name_H-M   'P 1'
#
loop_
_entity.id
_entity.type
_entity.pdbx_description
1 polymer ?
#
loop_
_entity_poly.entity_id
_entity_poly.type
_entity_poly.pdbx_seq_one_letter_code
_entity_poly.pdbx_strand_id
1 'polypeptide(L)'
;MSAAATSSTAKKIPFRSRKVRISSSEPPSTDTSKKPRLVLPILPRSLSAPGELDSALGHLRAVDPTIAHLINSHDPPAFDNSATPFLFLSRSILYQQLATKAAASIYARFLSLCGGEDSVLPEIVSALTPQQLREIGVSARKASYLHDLSSKYLSGVLTDPAIVAMDDESLLSLLTLVKGIGPWSVHMFLIFSLHRPDVLPVGDLGVRKGVQMLHGLKKVPEPSEMEELCEPWRPYRSAGAWYMWRLVESKGKHS
;
A
#
# COMPACT_ATOMS: atom_id res chain seq x y z
N MET A 1 22.05 -68.55 6.59
CA MET A 1 22.26 -68.63 5.13
C MET A 1 20.97 -69.11 4.50
N SER A 2 20.28 -68.27 3.73
CA SER A 2 19.18 -68.71 2.86
C SER A 2 19.03 -67.81 1.64
N ALA A 3 19.17 -68.50 0.52
CA ALA A 3 18.78 -68.35 -0.87
C ALA A 3 17.97 -67.13 -1.37
N ALA A 4 18.24 -66.85 -2.65
CA ALA A 4 17.67 -65.83 -3.51
C ALA A 4 16.46 -66.31 -4.35
N ALA A 5 15.76 -65.31 -4.87
CA ALA A 5 15.27 -65.16 -6.25
C ALA A 5 13.81 -65.45 -6.63
N THR A 6 13.31 -64.46 -7.39
CA THR A 6 12.45 -64.48 -8.60
C THR A 6 10.94 -64.26 -8.54
N SER A 7 10.53 -63.35 -9.45
CA SER A 7 9.22 -62.76 -9.71
C SER A 7 8.25 -63.66 -10.49
N SER A 8 6.94 -63.40 -10.38
CA SER A 8 5.92 -63.95 -11.27
C SER A 8 4.83 -62.93 -11.63
N THR A 9 4.62 -62.75 -12.93
CA THR A 9 3.61 -61.92 -13.63
C THR A 9 2.27 -62.65 -13.77
N ALA A 10 1.14 -61.96 -13.55
CA ALA A 10 -0.21 -62.49 -13.76
C ALA A 10 -0.86 -62.01 -15.06
N LYS A 11 -1.52 -62.94 -15.77
CA LYS A 11 -2.13 -62.83 -17.12
C LYS A 11 -3.54 -62.20 -17.08
N LYS A 12 -3.86 -61.38 -18.10
CA LYS A 12 -5.20 -60.82 -18.39
C LYS A 12 -6.07 -61.80 -19.18
N ILE A 13 -7.36 -61.89 -18.83
CA ILE A 13 -8.41 -62.66 -19.53
C ILE A 13 -9.15 -61.72 -20.51
N PRO A 14 -9.53 -62.15 -21.73
CA PRO A 14 -10.22 -61.33 -22.71
C PRO A 14 -11.74 -61.57 -22.72
N PHE A 15 -12.55 -60.54 -23.03
CA PHE A 15 -13.94 -60.72 -23.47
C PHE A 15 -14.33 -59.66 -24.51
N ARG A 16 -14.88 -60.10 -25.64
CA ARG A 16 -15.33 -59.26 -26.76
C ARG A 16 -16.83 -59.45 -27.02
N SER A 17 -17.56 -58.33 -26.92
CA SER A 17 -18.74 -57.85 -27.66
C SER A 17 -20.00 -58.71 -27.90
N ARG A 18 -21.17 -58.09 -27.67
CA ARG A 18 -22.31 -58.13 -28.61
C ARG A 18 -23.10 -56.81 -28.64
N LYS A 19 -23.53 -56.42 -29.85
CA LYS A 19 -24.28 -55.21 -30.23
C LYS A 19 -25.76 -55.28 -29.83
N VAL A 20 -26.36 -54.13 -29.49
CA VAL A 20 -27.82 -53.89 -29.59
C VAL A 20 -28.06 -52.55 -30.29
N ARG A 21 -29.15 -52.50 -31.07
CA ARG A 21 -29.51 -51.56 -32.13
C ARG A 21 -30.27 -50.33 -31.61
N ILE A 22 -30.16 -49.25 -32.38
CA ILE A 22 -30.57 -47.84 -32.16
C ILE A 22 -32.10 -47.64 -32.05
N SER A 23 -32.54 -46.68 -31.22
CA SER A 23 -33.73 -45.86 -31.47
C SER A 23 -33.44 -44.40 -31.14
N SER A 24 -33.76 -43.53 -32.08
CA SER A 24 -33.56 -42.08 -32.12
C SER A 24 -34.61 -41.32 -31.31
N SER A 25 -34.17 -40.42 -30.43
CA SER A 25 -34.97 -39.28 -29.96
C SER A 25 -34.03 -38.13 -29.60
N GLU A 26 -34.09 -37.03 -30.35
CA GLU A 26 -33.36 -35.79 -30.05
C GLU A 26 -33.86 -35.18 -28.74
N PRO A 27 -32.98 -34.82 -27.79
CA PRO A 27 -33.32 -33.91 -26.70
C PRO A 27 -33.14 -32.44 -27.13
N PRO A 28 -33.87 -31.51 -26.51
CA PRO A 28 -33.92 -30.10 -26.93
C PRO A 28 -32.57 -29.41 -26.76
N SER A 29 -32.24 -28.54 -27.71
CA SER A 29 -31.06 -27.68 -27.70
C SER A 29 -31.12 -26.71 -26.52
N THR A 30 -30.47 -27.05 -25.41
CA THR A 30 -30.08 -26.07 -24.40
C THR A 30 -28.76 -25.45 -24.84
N ASP A 31 -28.84 -24.23 -25.39
CA ASP A 31 -27.68 -23.36 -25.56
C ASP A 31 -27.12 -23.01 -24.17
N THR A 32 -26.22 -23.85 -23.68
CA THR A 32 -25.43 -23.63 -22.48
C THR A 32 -24.00 -23.30 -22.87
N SER A 33 -23.83 -22.25 -23.68
CA SER A 33 -22.50 -21.74 -24.04
C SER A 33 -22.16 -20.38 -23.43
N LYS A 34 -22.72 -20.00 -22.28
CA LYS A 34 -22.13 -18.92 -21.47
C LYS A 34 -21.12 -19.51 -20.51
N LYS A 35 -19.88 -19.70 -21.00
CA LYS A 35 -18.70 -19.80 -20.13
C LYS A 35 -18.75 -18.62 -19.15
N PRO A 36 -18.60 -18.82 -17.83
CA PRO A 36 -18.48 -17.70 -16.91
C PRO A 36 -17.29 -16.88 -17.37
N ARG A 37 -17.55 -15.63 -17.79
CA ARG A 37 -16.50 -14.68 -18.09
C ARG A 37 -15.77 -14.48 -16.77
N LEU A 38 -14.55 -14.98 -16.67
CA LEU A 38 -13.65 -14.62 -15.59
C LEU A 38 -13.49 -13.11 -15.66
N VAL A 39 -14.23 -12.39 -14.83
CA VAL A 39 -13.99 -10.97 -14.60
C VAL A 39 -12.72 -10.94 -13.78
N LEU A 40 -11.58 -10.72 -14.45
CA LEU A 40 -10.34 -10.43 -13.73
C LEU A 40 -10.64 -9.27 -12.78
N PRO A 41 -10.23 -9.33 -11.50
CA PRO A 41 -10.37 -8.19 -10.61
C PRO A 41 -9.69 -7.01 -11.30
N ILE A 42 -10.47 -5.98 -11.62
CA ILE A 42 -9.89 -4.73 -12.08
C ILE A 42 -9.13 -4.20 -10.87
N LEU A 43 -7.80 -4.32 -10.89
CA LEU A 43 -6.97 -3.72 -9.86
C LEU A 43 -7.22 -2.21 -9.91
N PRO A 44 -7.52 -1.57 -8.76
CA PRO A 44 -7.73 -0.14 -8.75
C PRO A 44 -6.48 0.59 -9.25
N ARG A 45 -6.70 1.71 -9.93
CA ARG A 45 -5.63 2.60 -10.35
C ARG A 45 -5.18 3.45 -9.15
N SER A 46 -4.16 4.27 -9.36
CA SER A 46 -3.78 5.30 -8.38
C SER A 46 -4.98 6.17 -8.01
N LEU A 47 -5.14 6.54 -6.73
CA LEU A 47 -6.22 7.43 -6.28
C LEU A 47 -6.18 8.83 -6.92
N SER A 48 -5.03 9.21 -7.48
CA SER A 48 -4.88 10.44 -8.28
C SER A 48 -5.33 10.30 -9.74
N ALA A 49 -5.64 9.09 -10.21
CA ALA A 49 -6.14 8.87 -11.56
C ALA A 49 -7.58 9.42 -11.70
N PRO A 50 -7.95 9.97 -12.87
CA PRO A 50 -9.28 10.53 -13.09
C PRO A 50 -10.40 9.53 -12.76
N GLY A 51 -11.32 9.95 -11.88
CA GLY A 51 -12.50 9.21 -11.43
C GLY A 51 -12.21 8.08 -10.43
N GLU A 52 -10.95 7.80 -10.11
CA GLU A 52 -10.60 6.70 -9.20
C GLU A 52 -10.99 7.02 -7.76
N LEU A 53 -10.76 8.26 -7.32
CA LEU A 53 -11.20 8.69 -6.00
C LEU A 53 -12.73 8.63 -5.86
N ASP A 54 -13.50 9.06 -6.87
CA ASP A 54 -14.96 8.96 -6.83
C ASP A 54 -15.43 7.50 -6.73
N SER A 55 -14.74 6.60 -7.43
CA SER A 55 -14.99 5.16 -7.36
C SER A 55 -14.68 4.61 -5.97
N ALA A 56 -13.58 5.05 -5.35
CA ALA A 56 -13.21 4.71 -3.99
C ALA A 56 -14.26 5.17 -2.97
N LEU A 57 -14.69 6.43 -3.05
CA LEU A 57 -15.71 6.99 -2.15
C LEU A 57 -17.08 6.36 -2.36
N GLY A 58 -17.44 6.02 -3.60
CA GLY A 58 -18.65 5.27 -3.92
C GLY A 58 -18.64 3.87 -3.32
N HIS A 59 -17.52 3.16 -3.46
CA HIS A 59 -17.31 1.84 -2.86
C HIS A 59 -17.44 1.88 -1.34
N LEU A 60 -16.70 2.78 -0.67
CA LEU A 60 -16.72 2.90 0.80
C LEU A 60 -18.12 3.17 1.33
N ARG A 61 -18.91 4.04 0.66
CA ARG A 61 -20.31 4.30 1.04
C ARG A 61 -21.20 3.06 0.92
N ALA A 62 -20.93 2.20 -0.07
CA ALA A 62 -21.75 1.02 -0.33
C ALA A 62 -21.46 -0.13 0.64
N VAL A 63 -20.20 -0.29 1.06
CA VAL A 63 -19.76 -1.42 1.88
C VAL A 63 -19.83 -1.15 3.39
N ASP A 64 -19.81 0.11 3.81
CA ASP A 64 -19.81 0.48 5.22
C ASP A 64 -20.69 1.73 5.49
N PRO A 65 -21.92 1.57 6.01
CA PRO A 65 -22.80 2.71 6.31
C PRO A 65 -22.23 3.68 7.35
N THR A 66 -21.33 3.23 8.23
CA THR A 66 -20.74 4.09 9.27
C THR A 66 -19.76 5.08 8.67
N ILE A 67 -18.92 4.63 7.70
CA ILE A 67 -18.00 5.52 6.99
C ILE A 67 -18.76 6.45 6.03
N ALA A 68 -19.90 6.04 5.49
CA ALA A 68 -20.70 6.87 4.59
C ALA A 68 -21.10 8.22 5.21
N HIS A 69 -21.48 8.22 6.49
CA HIS A 69 -21.80 9.47 7.21
C HIS A 69 -20.59 10.40 7.30
N LEU A 70 -19.41 9.84 7.58
CA LEU A 70 -18.15 10.57 7.69
C LEU A 70 -17.70 11.14 6.34
N ILE A 71 -17.85 10.39 5.26
CA ILE A 71 -17.55 10.86 3.90
C ILE A 71 -18.45 12.05 3.52
N ASN A 72 -19.70 12.07 3.99
CA ASN A 72 -20.63 13.16 3.67
C ASN A 72 -20.41 14.42 4.54
N SER A 73 -19.67 14.33 5.65
CA SER A 73 -19.42 15.44 6.57
C SER A 73 -18.03 16.08 6.44
N HIS A 74 -17.17 15.52 5.60
CA HIS A 74 -15.81 16.01 5.35
C HIS A 74 -15.54 16.17 3.86
N ASP A 75 -14.66 17.11 3.53
CA ASP A 75 -14.15 17.23 2.17
C ASP A 75 -13.39 15.95 1.75
N PRO A 76 -13.42 15.58 0.47
CA PRO A 76 -12.66 14.45 -0.03
C PRO A 76 -11.15 14.69 0.06
N PRO A 77 -10.33 13.61 0.14
CA PRO A 77 -8.88 13.75 0.08
C PRO A 77 -8.42 14.36 -1.24
N ALA A 78 -7.45 15.26 -1.19
CA ALA A 78 -6.69 15.70 -2.35
C ALA A 78 -5.42 14.85 -2.47
N PHE A 79 -5.29 14.10 -3.58
CA PHE A 79 -4.11 13.30 -3.92
C PHE A 79 -3.41 13.95 -5.13
N ASP A 80 -2.81 15.11 -4.90
CA ASP A 80 -2.23 16.00 -5.92
C ASP A 80 -0.71 16.16 -5.83
N ASN A 81 -0.07 15.47 -4.89
CA ASN A 81 1.37 15.55 -4.69
C ASN A 81 2.13 14.87 -5.83
N SER A 82 2.92 15.65 -6.58
CA SER A 82 3.75 15.18 -7.69
C SER A 82 5.24 15.07 -7.35
N ALA A 83 5.62 15.15 -6.07
CA ALA A 83 7.01 15.02 -5.65
C ALA A 83 7.60 13.67 -6.06
N THR A 84 8.87 13.66 -6.48
CA THR A 84 9.58 12.42 -6.76
C THR A 84 9.71 11.55 -5.51
N PRO A 85 9.79 10.21 -5.63
CA PRO A 85 10.03 9.34 -4.50
C PRO A 85 11.22 9.75 -3.63
N PHE A 86 12.36 10.08 -4.24
CA PHE A 86 13.54 10.55 -3.49
C PHE A 86 13.26 11.81 -2.66
N LEU A 87 12.61 12.82 -3.26
CA LEU A 87 12.25 14.07 -2.59
C LEU A 87 11.28 13.82 -1.44
N PHE A 88 10.24 13.01 -1.67
CA PHE A 88 9.25 12.69 -0.64
C PHE A 88 9.90 11.97 0.55
N LEU A 89 10.73 10.96 0.30
CA LEU A 89 11.40 10.20 1.36
C LEU A 89 12.37 11.08 2.14
N SER A 90 13.11 11.97 1.46
CA SER A 90 13.99 12.96 2.10
C SER A 90 13.19 13.91 3.01
N ARG A 91 12.07 14.43 2.52
CA ARG A 91 11.15 15.26 3.32
C ARG A 91 10.61 14.49 4.52
N SER A 92 10.20 13.24 4.33
CA SER A 92 9.70 12.38 5.40
C SER A 92 10.70 12.25 6.55
N ILE A 93 11.97 11.94 6.23
CA ILE A 93 13.08 11.88 7.21
C ILE A 93 13.22 13.21 7.97
N LEU A 94 13.17 14.34 7.26
CA LEU A 94 13.33 15.66 7.86
C LEU A 94 12.19 16.01 8.83
N TYR A 95 10.95 15.57 8.55
CA TYR A 95 9.77 15.88 9.36
C TYR A 95 9.63 15.01 10.63
N GLN A 96 10.34 13.90 10.76
CA GLN A 96 10.21 12.98 11.90
C GLN A 96 10.42 13.67 13.26
N GLN A 97 9.57 13.35 14.25
CA GLN A 97 9.73 13.75 15.65
C GLN A 97 9.88 15.28 15.87
N LEU A 98 9.22 16.10 15.05
CA LEU A 98 9.23 17.55 15.17
C LEU A 98 7.82 18.13 15.11
N ALA A 99 7.63 19.29 15.75
CA ALA A 99 6.45 20.11 15.50
C ALA A 99 6.44 20.59 14.04
N THR A 100 5.26 20.65 13.42
CA THR A 100 5.09 20.95 11.99
C THR A 100 5.79 22.23 11.55
N LYS A 101 5.72 23.30 12.36
CA LYS A 101 6.40 24.58 12.06
C LYS A 101 7.92 24.46 12.05
N ALA A 102 8.49 23.70 12.99
CA ALA A 102 9.92 23.48 13.05
C ALA A 102 10.42 22.63 11.87
N ALA A 103 9.70 21.56 11.55
CA ALA A 103 9.98 20.72 10.39
C ALA A 103 9.92 21.52 9.08
N ALA A 104 8.90 22.36 8.89
CA ALA A 104 8.76 23.21 7.72
C ALA A 104 9.93 24.20 7.58
N SER A 105 10.37 24.81 8.68
CA SER A 105 11.53 25.72 8.67
C SER A 105 12.84 25.00 8.28
N ILE A 106 13.08 23.81 8.83
CA ILE A 106 14.25 22.99 8.47
C ILE A 106 14.18 22.58 7.00
N TYR A 107 13.01 22.15 6.52
CA TYR A 107 12.82 21.73 5.13
C TYR A 107 13.04 22.89 4.15
N ALA A 108 12.54 24.09 4.44
CA ALA A 108 12.78 25.27 3.59
C ALA A 108 14.28 25.60 3.46
N ARG A 109 15.03 25.52 4.57
CA ARG A 109 16.50 25.70 4.54
C ARG A 109 17.21 24.57 3.80
N PHE A 110 16.73 23.33 3.94
CA PHE A 110 17.24 22.19 3.18
C PHE A 110 17.05 22.38 1.67
N LEU A 111 15.87 22.81 1.22
CA LEU A 111 15.64 23.13 -0.18
C LEU A 111 16.57 24.23 -0.68
N SER A 112 16.76 25.29 0.11
CA SER A 112 17.71 26.36 -0.23
C SER A 112 19.16 25.86 -0.34
N LEU A 113 19.54 24.89 0.49
CA LEU A 113 20.88 24.29 0.46
C LEU A 113 21.08 23.40 -0.77
N CYS A 114 20.03 22.71 -1.23
CA CYS A 114 20.04 21.92 -2.45
C CYS A 114 19.89 22.74 -3.74
N GLY A 115 19.49 24.01 -3.66
CA GLY A 115 19.25 24.88 -4.82
C GLY A 115 17.81 24.90 -5.33
N GLY A 116 16.85 24.38 -4.56
CA GLY A 116 15.44 24.30 -4.92
C GLY A 116 14.88 22.88 -4.81
N GLU A 117 13.57 22.73 -4.98
CA GLU A 117 12.89 21.43 -4.87
C GLU A 117 13.32 20.46 -5.98
N ASP A 118 13.39 20.92 -7.23
CA ASP A 118 13.82 20.12 -8.38
C ASP A 118 15.30 19.72 -8.32
N SER A 119 16.09 20.34 -7.44
CA SER A 119 17.52 20.07 -7.25
C SER A 119 17.81 19.13 -6.07
N VAL A 120 16.77 18.64 -5.38
CA VAL A 120 16.92 17.60 -4.35
C VAL A 120 17.15 16.26 -5.05
N LEU A 121 18.41 16.01 -5.43
CA LEU A 121 18.85 14.78 -6.11
C LEU A 121 19.81 13.98 -5.21
N PRO A 122 19.92 12.65 -5.40
CA PRO A 122 20.81 11.79 -4.60
C PRO A 122 22.25 12.30 -4.51
N GLU A 123 22.83 12.74 -5.63
CA GLU A 123 24.18 13.27 -5.72
C GLU A 123 24.35 14.58 -4.96
N ILE A 124 23.34 15.46 -4.99
CA ILE A 124 23.35 16.74 -4.27
C ILE A 124 23.28 16.49 -2.77
N VAL A 125 22.31 15.68 -2.33
CA VAL A 125 22.13 15.37 -0.91
C VAL A 125 23.33 14.60 -0.35
N SER A 126 23.93 13.69 -1.13
CA SER A 126 25.13 12.97 -0.73
C SER A 126 26.36 13.88 -0.60
N ALA A 127 26.43 15.00 -1.33
CA ALA A 127 27.53 15.95 -1.25
C ALA A 127 27.43 16.90 -0.04
N LEU A 128 26.25 17.01 0.59
CA LEU A 128 26.06 17.85 1.78
C LEU A 128 26.81 17.27 2.98
N THR A 129 27.68 18.08 3.57
CA THR A 129 28.42 17.68 4.77
C THR A 129 27.52 17.60 6.00
N PRO A 130 27.85 16.76 7.01
CA PRO A 130 27.13 16.75 8.28
C PRO A 130 27.09 18.11 8.98
N GLN A 131 28.08 18.97 8.74
CA GLN A 131 28.11 20.33 9.30
C GLN A 131 27.06 21.23 8.63
N GLN A 132 26.99 21.27 7.30
CA GLN A 132 25.98 22.05 6.58
C GLN A 132 24.56 21.64 6.97
N LEU A 133 24.31 20.32 7.08
CA LEU A 133 23.02 19.79 7.53
C LEU A 133 22.70 20.23 8.98
N ARG A 134 23.70 20.24 9.87
CA ARG A 134 23.52 20.70 11.26
C ARG A 134 23.16 22.19 11.33
N GLU A 135 23.80 23.02 10.52
CA GLU A 135 23.59 24.47 10.48
C GLU A 135 22.13 24.83 10.13
N ILE A 136 21.47 24.00 9.31
CA ILE A 136 20.04 24.17 8.98
C ILE A 136 19.09 23.46 9.96
N GLY A 137 19.61 22.88 11.05
CA GLY A 137 18.84 22.24 12.11
C GLY A 137 18.56 20.74 11.91
N VAL A 138 19.23 20.08 10.97
CA VAL A 138 19.13 18.62 10.81
C VAL A 138 20.03 17.92 11.84
N SER A 139 19.46 16.99 12.61
CA SER A 139 20.22 16.23 13.60
C SER A 139 21.22 15.27 12.92
N ALA A 140 22.29 14.91 13.62
CA ALA A 140 23.29 13.96 13.10
C ALA A 140 22.67 12.61 12.69
N ARG A 141 21.61 12.17 13.39
CA ARG A 141 20.87 10.95 13.08
C ARG A 141 20.08 11.10 11.77
N LYS A 142 19.37 12.22 11.56
CA LYS A 142 18.65 12.46 10.30
C LYS A 142 19.61 12.66 9.13
N ALA A 143 20.75 13.30 9.36
CA ALA A 143 21.80 13.43 8.35
C ALA A 143 22.29 12.05 7.87
N SER A 144 22.54 11.11 8.79
CA SER A 144 22.95 9.76 8.40
C SER A 144 21.85 8.98 7.66
N TYR A 145 20.57 9.28 7.91
CA TYR A 145 19.44 8.70 7.18
C TYR A 145 19.35 9.24 5.75
N LEU A 146 19.51 10.55 5.56
CA LEU A 146 19.54 11.19 4.24
C LEU A 146 20.71 10.65 3.39
N HIS A 147 21.90 10.50 3.99
CA HIS A 147 23.06 9.93 3.31
C HIS A 147 22.89 8.45 2.99
N ASP A 148 22.28 7.66 3.89
CA ASP A 148 21.97 6.25 3.64
C ASP A 148 20.93 6.07 2.51
N LEU A 149 19.91 6.92 2.46
CA LEU A 149 18.95 6.98 1.34
C LEU A 149 19.69 7.33 0.04
N SER A 150 20.48 8.41 0.04
CA SER A 150 21.23 8.84 -1.15
C SER A 150 22.18 7.75 -1.64
N SER A 151 22.89 7.07 -0.74
CA SER A 151 23.79 5.98 -1.07
C SER A 151 23.07 4.80 -1.76
N LYS A 152 21.84 4.48 -1.37
CA LYS A 152 21.04 3.41 -2.01
C LYS A 152 20.56 3.80 -3.40
N TYR A 153 20.31 5.09 -3.63
CA TYR A 153 20.02 5.60 -4.98
C TYR A 153 21.27 5.59 -5.86
N LEU A 154 22.39 6.09 -5.35
CA LEU A 154 23.66 6.14 -6.08
C LEU A 154 24.23 4.75 -6.40
N SER A 155 23.93 3.73 -5.60
CA SER A 155 24.30 2.33 -5.88
C SER A 155 23.34 1.62 -6.84
N GLY A 156 22.23 2.24 -7.22
CA GLY A 156 21.19 1.65 -8.07
C GLY A 156 20.27 0.65 -7.36
N VAL A 157 20.37 0.50 -6.03
CA VAL A 157 19.44 -0.31 -5.24
C VAL A 157 18.03 0.29 -5.26
N LEU A 158 17.95 1.63 -5.27
CA LEU A 158 16.71 2.38 -5.40
C LEU A 158 16.78 3.28 -6.64
N THR A 159 15.68 3.36 -7.38
CA THR A 159 15.47 4.38 -8.41
C THR A 159 14.00 4.77 -8.42
N ASP A 160 13.68 6.01 -8.76
CA ASP A 160 12.29 6.47 -8.83
C ASP A 160 11.43 5.60 -9.76
N PRO A 161 11.88 5.23 -10.99
CA PRO A 161 11.09 4.36 -11.86
C PRO A 161 10.82 2.97 -11.27
N ALA A 162 11.84 2.37 -10.62
CA ALA A 162 11.67 1.07 -9.98
C ALA A 162 10.68 1.14 -8.81
N ILE A 163 10.76 2.19 -7.99
CA ILE A 163 9.85 2.40 -6.85
C ILE A 163 8.40 2.52 -7.32
N VAL A 164 8.14 3.32 -8.35
CA VAL A 164 6.77 3.53 -8.87
C VAL A 164 6.17 2.24 -9.44
N ALA A 165 7.00 1.41 -10.08
CA ALA A 165 6.58 0.15 -10.70
C ALA A 165 6.45 -1.04 -9.73
N MET A 166 7.07 -0.96 -8.55
CA MET A 166 7.15 -2.06 -7.59
C MET A 166 5.82 -2.28 -6.85
N ASP A 167 5.53 -3.55 -6.53
CA ASP A 167 4.40 -3.91 -5.67
C ASP A 167 4.63 -3.48 -4.21
N ASP A 168 3.54 -3.33 -3.46
CA ASP A 168 3.57 -2.69 -2.14
C ASP A 168 4.37 -3.50 -1.09
N GLU A 169 4.34 -4.84 -1.14
CA GLU A 169 5.06 -5.72 -0.20
C GLU A 169 6.57 -5.71 -0.45
N SER A 170 6.97 -5.81 -1.72
CA SER A 170 8.38 -5.66 -2.12
C SER A 170 8.91 -4.28 -1.75
N LEU A 171 8.10 -3.24 -1.95
CA LEU A 171 8.49 -1.86 -1.66
C LEU A 171 8.60 -1.60 -0.15
N LEU A 172 7.72 -2.19 0.65
CA LEU A 172 7.84 -2.20 2.12
C LEU A 172 9.16 -2.84 2.58
N SER A 173 9.46 -4.01 2.05
CA SER A 173 10.69 -4.73 2.38
C SER A 173 11.94 -3.95 1.98
N LEU A 174 11.93 -3.32 0.79
CA LEU A 174 13.08 -2.59 0.27
C LEU A 174 13.30 -1.25 0.98
N LEU A 175 12.25 -0.45 1.18
CA LEU A 175 12.38 0.87 1.80
C LEU A 175 12.71 0.80 3.29
N THR A 176 12.31 -0.28 3.99
CA THR A 176 12.69 -0.48 5.40
C THR A 176 14.17 -0.81 5.61
N LEU A 177 14.93 -1.09 4.55
CA LEU A 177 16.40 -1.18 4.61
C LEU A 177 17.07 0.20 4.71
N VAL A 178 16.35 1.28 4.40
CA VAL A 178 16.84 2.65 4.57
C VAL A 178 16.80 2.99 6.06
N LYS A 179 17.94 3.44 6.60
CA LYS A 179 18.02 3.84 8.01
C LYS A 179 17.00 4.94 8.30
N GLY A 180 16.23 4.74 9.37
CA GLY A 180 15.22 5.71 9.79
C GLY A 180 13.89 5.64 9.05
N ILE A 181 13.73 4.75 8.06
CA ILE A 181 12.45 4.48 7.40
C ILE A 181 11.89 3.18 7.97
N GLY A 182 10.78 3.27 8.70
CA GLY A 182 10.06 2.12 9.23
C GLY A 182 8.78 1.81 8.45
N PRO A 183 8.09 0.70 8.76
CA PRO A 183 6.87 0.29 8.08
C PRO A 183 5.80 1.39 8.02
N TRP A 184 5.62 2.12 9.12
CA TRP A 184 4.69 3.26 9.16
C TRP A 184 5.05 4.33 8.13
N SER A 185 6.32 4.71 8.01
CA SER A 185 6.77 5.70 7.03
C SER A 185 6.56 5.22 5.60
N VAL A 186 6.73 3.92 5.35
CA VAL A 186 6.44 3.34 4.03
C VAL A 186 4.95 3.42 3.72
N HIS A 187 4.07 3.07 4.65
CA HIS A 187 2.63 3.23 4.41
C HIS A 187 2.24 4.69 4.11
N MET A 188 2.82 5.66 4.81
CA MET A 188 2.59 7.08 4.49
C MET A 188 3.10 7.44 3.10
N PHE A 189 4.25 6.90 2.69
CA PHE A 189 4.78 7.07 1.34
C PHE A 189 3.87 6.46 0.27
N LEU A 190 3.39 5.23 0.46
CA LEU A 190 2.46 4.58 -0.47
C LEU A 190 1.16 5.37 -0.62
N ILE A 191 0.58 5.86 0.49
CA ILE A 191 -0.69 6.60 0.49
C ILE A 191 -0.54 8.00 -0.11
N PHE A 192 0.49 8.76 0.27
CA PHE A 192 0.58 10.21 0.00
C PHE A 192 1.60 10.60 -1.08
N SER A 193 2.42 9.66 -1.55
CA SER A 193 3.35 9.89 -2.66
C SER A 193 2.97 9.05 -3.87
N LEU A 194 2.70 7.75 -3.69
CA LEU A 194 2.33 6.87 -4.80
C LEU A 194 0.81 6.79 -5.01
N HIS A 195 0.03 7.32 -4.06
CA HIS A 195 -1.42 7.30 -4.07
C HIS A 195 -1.97 5.88 -4.30
N ARG A 196 -1.30 4.88 -3.69
CA ARG A 196 -1.73 3.48 -3.73
C ARG A 196 -3.11 3.38 -3.08
N PRO A 197 -4.10 2.75 -3.73
CA PRO A 197 -5.48 2.74 -3.25
C PRO A 197 -5.69 1.81 -2.05
N ASP A 198 -4.90 0.74 -1.93
CA ASP A 198 -5.21 -0.38 -1.03
C ASP A 198 -4.23 -0.58 0.14
N VAL A 199 -3.77 0.51 0.75
CA VAL A 199 -2.87 0.48 1.92
C VAL A 199 -3.66 0.71 3.21
N LEU A 200 -3.53 -0.21 4.16
CA LEU A 200 -4.06 -0.09 5.52
C LEU A 200 -2.91 0.10 6.53
N PRO A 201 -2.72 1.30 7.10
CA PRO A 201 -1.62 1.56 8.03
C PRO A 201 -1.96 1.04 9.43
N VAL A 202 -1.98 -0.28 9.63
CA VAL A 202 -2.34 -0.94 10.91
C VAL A 202 -1.46 -0.57 12.10
N GLY A 203 -0.27 -0.01 11.86
CA GLY A 203 0.62 0.53 12.90
C GLY A 203 0.33 1.99 13.29
N ASP A 204 -0.53 2.70 12.55
CA ASP A 204 -0.86 4.10 12.81
C ASP A 204 -1.92 4.23 13.91
N LEU A 205 -1.55 4.84 15.03
CA LEU A 205 -2.46 5.00 16.17
C LEU A 205 -3.65 5.92 15.85
N GLY A 206 -3.47 6.91 14.96
CA GLY A 206 -4.55 7.79 14.53
C GLY A 206 -5.61 7.02 13.75
N VAL A 207 -5.21 6.20 12.78
CA VAL A 207 -6.12 5.35 12.01
C VAL A 207 -6.80 4.33 12.91
N ARG A 208 -6.05 3.64 13.79
CA ARG A 208 -6.65 2.68 14.73
C ARG A 208 -7.67 3.34 15.67
N LYS A 209 -7.39 4.54 16.17
CA LYS A 209 -8.36 5.32 16.97
C LYS A 209 -9.58 5.74 16.15
N GLY A 210 -9.39 6.12 14.89
CA GLY A 210 -10.50 6.42 14.00
C GLY A 210 -11.41 5.20 13.81
N VAL A 211 -10.84 4.02 13.55
CA VAL A 211 -11.61 2.77 13.42
C VAL A 211 -12.32 2.41 14.74
N GLN A 212 -11.66 2.58 15.87
CA GLN A 212 -12.29 2.44 17.19
C GLN A 212 -13.54 3.32 17.30
N MET A 213 -13.41 4.61 16.95
CA MET A 213 -14.49 5.58 17.06
C MET A 213 -15.61 5.30 16.07
N LEU A 214 -15.26 4.93 14.84
CA LEU A 214 -16.20 4.63 13.76
C LEU A 214 -17.14 3.47 14.12
N HIS A 215 -16.58 2.39 14.65
CA HIS A 215 -17.35 1.20 15.03
C HIS A 215 -17.77 1.16 16.51
N GLY A 216 -17.52 2.23 17.27
CA GLY A 216 -17.91 2.32 18.69
C GLY A 216 -17.23 1.29 19.60
N LEU A 217 -15.98 0.91 19.29
CA LEU A 217 -15.24 -0.13 20.02
C LEU A 217 -14.76 0.39 21.39
N LYS A 218 -14.84 -0.47 22.40
CA LYS A 218 -14.40 -0.13 23.78
C LYS A 218 -12.88 0.03 23.89
N LYS A 219 -12.11 -0.61 23.02
CA LYS A 219 -10.64 -0.57 23.00
C LYS A 219 -10.16 -0.24 21.59
N VAL A 220 -8.96 0.32 21.50
CA VAL A 220 -8.27 0.51 20.22
C VAL A 220 -8.01 -0.88 19.61
N PRO A 221 -8.51 -1.19 18.40
CA PRO A 221 -8.33 -2.50 17.78
C PRO A 221 -6.85 -2.80 17.54
N GLU A 222 -6.42 -4.05 17.72
CA GLU A 222 -5.10 -4.54 17.38
C GLU A 222 -4.88 -4.65 15.86
N PRO A 223 -3.62 -4.73 15.37
CA PRO A 223 -3.35 -4.81 13.94
C PRO A 223 -4.10 -5.93 13.21
N SER A 224 -4.29 -7.10 13.84
CA SER A 224 -5.07 -8.19 13.25
C SER A 224 -6.57 -7.87 13.16
N GLU A 225 -7.13 -7.22 14.17
CA GLU A 225 -8.54 -6.80 14.17
C GLU A 225 -8.78 -5.69 13.13
N MET A 226 -7.79 -4.84 12.89
CA MET A 226 -7.84 -3.83 11.84
C MET A 226 -8.03 -4.44 10.45
N GLU A 227 -7.31 -5.53 10.13
CA GLU A 227 -7.46 -6.23 8.84
C GLU A 227 -8.88 -6.77 8.67
N GLU A 228 -9.46 -7.39 9.71
CA GLU A 228 -10.83 -7.91 9.66
C GLU A 228 -11.88 -6.80 9.52
N LEU A 229 -11.77 -5.74 10.33
CA LEU A 229 -12.72 -4.63 10.33
C LEU A 229 -12.70 -3.83 9.02
N CYS A 230 -11.52 -3.68 8.41
CA CYS A 230 -11.33 -2.86 7.22
C CYS A 230 -11.31 -3.68 5.92
N GLU A 231 -11.49 -5.01 5.97
CA GLU A 231 -11.55 -5.85 4.77
C GLU A 231 -12.63 -5.40 3.76
N PRO A 232 -13.86 -5.01 4.19
CA PRO A 232 -14.86 -4.50 3.26
C PRO A 232 -14.41 -3.26 2.47
N TRP A 233 -13.46 -2.49 3.00
CA TRP A 233 -12.96 -1.28 2.35
C TRP A 233 -12.04 -1.59 1.16
N ARG A 234 -11.57 -2.83 0.99
CA ARG A 234 -10.80 -3.21 -0.20
C ARG A 234 -11.62 -2.97 -1.48
N PRO A 235 -10.99 -2.45 -2.55
CA PRO A 235 -9.55 -2.26 -2.69
C PRO A 235 -9.11 -0.80 -2.42
N TYR A 236 -9.84 -0.07 -1.56
CA TYR A 236 -9.67 1.38 -1.33
C TYR A 236 -9.37 1.72 0.14
N ARG A 237 -8.64 0.85 0.84
CA ARG A 237 -8.33 1.04 2.28
C ARG A 237 -7.59 2.34 2.57
N SER A 238 -6.84 2.90 1.63
CA SER A 238 -6.15 4.20 1.81
C SER A 238 -7.10 5.38 1.90
N ALA A 239 -8.19 5.38 1.13
CA ALA A 239 -9.23 6.39 1.26
C ALA A 239 -9.96 6.25 2.62
N GLY A 240 -10.25 5.03 3.05
CA GLY A 240 -10.84 4.77 4.36
C GLY A 240 -9.95 5.25 5.51
N ALA A 241 -8.66 4.92 5.48
CA ALA A 241 -7.65 5.38 6.43
C ALA A 241 -7.57 6.92 6.49
N TRP A 242 -7.70 7.60 5.35
CA TRP A 242 -7.70 9.06 5.31
C TRP A 242 -8.83 9.68 6.13
N TYR A 243 -10.04 9.14 6.02
CA TYR A 243 -11.17 9.61 6.82
C TYR A 243 -11.00 9.29 8.30
N MET A 244 -10.29 8.23 8.67
CA MET A 244 -10.01 7.92 10.07
C MET A 244 -9.19 9.02 10.75
N TRP A 245 -8.21 9.60 10.05
CA TRP A 245 -7.50 10.78 10.55
C TRP A 245 -8.43 11.99 10.70
N ARG A 246 -9.30 12.26 9.72
CA ARG A 246 -10.27 13.36 9.81
C ARG A 246 -11.25 13.20 10.97
N LEU A 247 -11.73 11.97 11.22
CA LEU A 247 -12.59 11.66 12.35
C LEU A 247 -11.91 11.98 13.69
N VAL A 248 -10.66 11.54 13.87
CA VAL A 248 -9.89 11.83 15.08
C VAL A 248 -9.65 13.33 15.27
N GLU A 249 -9.26 14.04 14.20
CA GLU A 249 -9.02 15.49 14.24
C GLU A 249 -10.29 16.29 14.56
N SER A 250 -11.44 15.88 14.02
CA SER A 250 -12.72 16.58 14.25
C SER A 250 -13.14 16.54 15.72
N LYS A 251 -12.89 15.43 16.42
CA LYS A 251 -13.27 15.25 17.83
C LYS A 251 -12.30 15.93 18.78
N GLY A 252 -10.99 15.95 18.45
CA GLY A 252 -9.99 16.67 19.25
C GLY A 252 -10.16 18.19 19.27
N LYS A 253 -10.96 18.77 18.35
CA LYS A 253 -11.32 20.19 18.35
C LYS A 253 -12.54 20.53 19.21
N HIS A 254 -13.29 19.52 19.66
CA HIS A 254 -14.53 19.69 20.44
C HIS A 254 -14.41 19.15 21.88
N SER A 255 -13.20 18.77 22.30
CA SER A 255 -12.84 18.41 23.68
C SER A 255 -11.97 19.49 24.29
#